data_AF-A0A510V6M1-F1
#
_entry.id   AF-A0A510V6M1-F1
#
_cell.length_a   1.000
_cell.length_b   1.000
_cell.length_c   1.000
_cell.angle_alpha   90.00
_cell.angle_beta   90.00
_cell.angle_gamma   90.00
#
_symmetry.space_group_name_H-M   'P 1'
#
loop_
_entity.id
_entity.type
_entity.pdbx_description
1 polymer ?
#
loop_
_entity_poly.entity_id
_entity_poly.type
_entity_poly.pdbx_seq_one_letter_code
_entity_poly.pdbx_strand_id
1 'polypeptide(L)'
;MRRASRGLVAGALVATMLAAGASSAVAEPTPPSAQDVQRAQGAVRSAERSVASMEVRLAQLSAQTDAAELQVQQAGEAYNRAVVDADAAQQASADAVARSKDASATAEDARRQLVAIAREVARSGGSTDLLQALLSSDGFQDVARRSTALDRISGKADEAVQEFRATQLVATTLAERAAEAADAAKAAKDATAEALAAAEQAQTDAVAAQTAAATERDGLITALAAARQTSTEVERARQDFVDQQRREREEAAARAAAMRPPAAPPTTTTPPASGGGTTAPPASGGGTTAPPASGGGTTAPPVTTNPPPVVSNPQPPVAPPVTTPPPAPAPTGGYGLGTGRSSGSAEGGAAALAWAQTKIGLPYVWGGVGPNGYDCSGLSMSAWRTAGVNLARTTRDQYKQVLKISYSELRPGDLVFWSTNPNNPDSIYHVAIWAGNGQIMEASKPGDPLRTIAMRWGNTMPFAGRP
;
A
#
# COMPACT_ATOMS: atom_id res chain seq x y z
N MET A 1 -67.79 37.25 -17.91
CA MET A 1 -68.95 37.08 -16.99
C MET A 1 -68.45 36.45 -15.68
N ARG A 2 -68.79 37.07 -14.53
CA ARG A 2 -68.87 36.55 -13.13
C ARG A 2 -67.57 35.96 -12.52
N ARG A 3 -66.87 36.56 -11.54
CA ARG A 3 -67.19 37.00 -10.15
C ARG A 3 -67.93 35.97 -9.28
N ALA A 4 -67.25 35.46 -8.25
CA ALA A 4 -67.72 35.15 -6.87
C ALA A 4 -66.56 34.41 -6.13
N SER A 5 -65.90 34.87 -5.06
CA SER A 5 -66.28 35.38 -3.72
C SER A 5 -66.28 34.31 -2.60
N ARG A 6 -65.32 34.48 -1.67
CA ARG A 6 -65.39 34.50 -0.18
C ARG A 6 -66.02 33.33 0.64
N GLY A 7 -65.30 33.01 1.72
CA GLY A 7 -65.76 32.61 3.08
C GLY A 7 -64.53 32.15 3.89
N LEU A 8 -64.00 32.74 4.97
CA LEU A 8 -64.45 33.56 6.12
C LEU A 8 -65.14 32.77 7.25
N VAL A 9 -64.40 32.48 8.33
CA VAL A 9 -64.82 32.39 9.76
C VAL A 9 -63.53 32.59 10.60
N ALA A 10 -63.26 33.75 11.24
CA ALA A 10 -63.80 34.33 12.48
C ALA A 10 -63.29 33.64 13.77
N GLY A 11 -62.59 34.41 14.62
CA GLY A 11 -62.05 33.96 15.91
C GLY A 11 -61.59 35.12 16.81
N ALA A 12 -62.59 35.87 17.31
CA ALA A 12 -62.65 36.63 18.56
C ALA A 12 -61.51 37.62 18.96
N LEU A 13 -61.79 38.91 18.74
CA LEU A 13 -61.36 40.04 19.56
C LEU A 13 -62.09 39.99 20.91
N VAL A 14 -61.36 39.93 22.02
CA VAL A 14 -61.86 40.35 23.34
C VAL A 14 -60.98 41.49 23.81
N ALA A 15 -61.54 42.70 23.75
CA ALA A 15 -61.03 43.88 24.40
C ALA A 15 -61.49 43.85 25.87
N THR A 16 -60.55 43.77 26.79
CA THR A 16 -60.79 44.11 28.19
C THR A 16 -59.87 45.27 28.56
N MET A 17 -60.35 46.49 28.32
CA MET A 17 -59.83 47.68 29.01
C MET A 17 -60.33 47.62 30.46
N LEU A 18 -59.42 47.35 31.39
CA LEU A 18 -59.51 47.93 32.73
C LEU A 18 -58.38 48.94 32.86
N ALA A 19 -58.76 50.21 32.87
CA ALA A 19 -57.88 51.31 33.21
C ALA A 19 -57.52 51.23 34.70
N ALA A 20 -56.28 50.88 35.00
CA ALA A 20 -55.62 51.29 36.23
C ALA A 20 -54.61 52.38 35.83
N GLY A 21 -54.90 53.62 36.23
CA GLY A 21 -54.01 54.74 36.02
C GLY A 21 -52.67 54.49 36.70
N ALA A 22 -51.62 54.30 35.91
CA ALA A 22 -50.25 54.51 36.35
C ALA A 22 -49.71 55.65 35.49
N SER A 23 -49.43 56.77 36.15
CA SER A 23 -48.76 57.92 35.59
C SER A 23 -47.58 57.47 34.74
N SER A 24 -47.52 57.92 33.48
CA SER A 24 -46.31 57.84 32.66
C SER A 24 -45.25 58.74 33.29
N ALA A 25 -44.57 58.25 34.33
CA ALA A 25 -43.30 58.80 34.73
C ALA A 25 -42.34 58.50 33.57
N VAL A 26 -42.11 59.51 32.74
CA VAL A 26 -40.99 59.50 31.80
C VAL A 26 -39.74 59.50 32.69
N ALA A 27 -39.25 58.32 33.02
CA ALA A 27 -38.00 58.17 33.74
C ALA A 27 -36.92 58.81 32.86
N GLU A 28 -36.22 59.82 33.39
CA GLU A 28 -35.00 60.30 32.74
C GLU A 28 -34.07 59.10 32.51
N PRO A 29 -33.42 59.00 31.33
CA PRO A 29 -32.51 57.92 31.05
C PRO A 29 -31.37 58.00 32.08
N THR A 30 -31.42 57.13 33.08
CA THR A 30 -30.38 57.02 34.09
C THR A 30 -29.16 56.37 33.41
N PRO A 31 -27.97 56.96 33.55
CA PRO A 31 -26.77 56.37 32.97
C PRO A 31 -26.53 54.96 33.55
N PRO A 32 -26.12 53.99 32.73
CA PRO A 32 -26.00 52.59 33.15
C PRO A 32 -25.02 52.44 34.32
N SER A 33 -25.37 51.57 35.28
CA SER A 33 -24.52 51.32 36.45
C SER A 33 -23.28 50.51 36.08
N ALA A 34 -22.24 50.54 36.94
CA ALA A 34 -21.06 49.69 36.75
C ALA A 34 -21.41 48.19 36.70
N GLN A 35 -22.46 47.76 37.42
CA GLN A 35 -22.96 46.38 37.37
C GLN A 35 -23.63 46.06 36.03
N ASP A 36 -24.36 47.00 35.43
CA ASP A 36 -24.93 46.85 34.09
C ASP A 36 -23.84 46.68 33.04
N VAL A 37 -22.79 47.50 33.13
CA VAL A 37 -21.62 47.39 32.24
C VAL A 37 -20.91 46.05 32.41
N GLN A 38 -20.67 45.59 33.66
CA GLN A 38 -20.04 44.29 33.92
C GLN A 38 -20.89 43.11 33.41
N ARG A 39 -22.23 43.16 33.60
CA ARG A 39 -23.16 42.16 33.07
C ARG A 39 -23.15 42.13 31.54
N ALA A 40 -23.21 43.30 30.91
CA ALA A 40 -23.14 43.42 29.46
C ALA A 40 -21.81 42.85 28.91
N GLN A 41 -20.68 43.21 29.52
CA GLN A 41 -19.38 42.65 29.15
C GLN A 41 -19.31 41.12 29.37
N GLY A 42 -19.94 40.61 30.43
CA GLY A 42 -20.04 39.16 30.69
C GLY A 42 -20.88 38.42 29.64
N ALA A 43 -21.97 39.03 29.18
CA ALA A 43 -22.80 38.51 28.10
C ALA A 43 -22.05 38.49 26.76
N VAL A 44 -21.34 39.59 26.43
CA VAL A 44 -20.49 39.67 25.23
C VAL A 44 -19.43 38.57 25.22
N ARG A 45 -18.66 38.41 26.31
CA ARG A 45 -17.64 37.34 26.41
C ARG A 45 -18.22 35.93 26.29
N SER A 46 -19.47 35.71 26.71
CA SER A 46 -20.13 34.42 26.60
C SER A 46 -20.64 34.18 25.17
N ALA A 47 -21.15 35.22 24.50
CA ALA A 47 -21.51 35.19 23.09
C ALA A 47 -20.27 34.96 22.19
N GLU A 48 -19.14 35.62 22.48
CA GLU A 48 -17.86 35.40 21.77
C GLU A 48 -17.36 33.96 21.91
N ARG A 49 -17.43 33.38 23.12
CA ARG A 49 -17.09 31.96 23.33
C ARG A 49 -18.00 31.01 22.55
N SER A 50 -19.29 31.34 22.44
CA SER A 50 -20.24 30.59 21.60
C SER A 50 -19.86 30.65 20.12
N VAL A 51 -19.55 31.86 19.61
CA VAL A 51 -19.09 32.08 18.23
C VAL A 51 -17.83 31.27 17.93
N ALA A 52 -16.81 31.36 18.78
CA ALA A 52 -15.57 30.60 18.60
C ALA A 52 -15.82 29.09 18.58
N SER A 53 -16.70 28.58 19.45
CA SER A 53 -17.05 27.15 19.47
C SER A 53 -17.73 26.69 18.17
N MET A 54 -18.59 27.53 17.58
CA MET A 54 -19.25 27.23 16.30
C MET A 54 -18.26 27.26 15.12
N GLU A 55 -17.34 28.23 15.09
CA GLU A 55 -16.27 28.29 14.06
C GLU A 55 -15.33 27.08 14.14
N VAL A 56 -14.95 26.66 15.35
CA VAL A 56 -14.15 25.45 15.55
C VAL A 56 -14.91 24.22 15.05
N ARG A 57 -16.20 24.11 15.34
CA ARG A 57 -17.02 23.00 14.85
C ARG A 57 -17.13 23.00 13.33
N LEU A 58 -17.28 24.15 12.67
CA LEU A 58 -17.26 24.26 11.21
C LEU A 58 -15.93 23.75 10.62
N ALA A 59 -14.79 24.12 11.21
CA ALA A 59 -13.50 23.61 10.79
C ALA A 59 -13.37 22.09 11.00
N GLN A 60 -13.89 21.56 12.12
CA GLN A 60 -13.92 20.11 12.38
C GLN A 60 -14.79 19.36 11.36
N LEU A 61 -15.95 19.91 10.99
CA LEU A 61 -16.81 19.32 9.96
C LEU A 61 -16.08 19.23 8.61
N SER A 62 -15.39 20.29 8.20
CA SER A 62 -14.56 20.27 6.99
C SER A 62 -13.45 19.21 7.07
N ALA A 63 -12.79 19.07 8.21
CA ALA A 63 -11.75 18.05 8.38
C ALA A 63 -12.32 16.63 8.37
N GLN A 64 -13.52 16.42 8.93
CA GLN A 64 -14.21 15.13 8.92
C GLN A 64 -14.64 14.71 7.51
N THR A 65 -15.16 15.65 6.70
CA THR A 65 -15.50 15.36 5.30
C THR A 65 -14.26 15.03 4.47
N ASP A 66 -13.17 15.78 4.65
CA ASP A 66 -11.91 15.53 3.95
C ASP A 66 -11.33 14.15 4.34
N ALA A 67 -11.41 13.77 5.62
CA ALA A 67 -10.98 12.46 6.10
C ALA A 67 -11.83 11.31 5.54
N ALA A 68 -13.14 11.49 5.41
CA ALA A 68 -14.02 10.49 4.83
C ALA A 68 -13.74 10.29 3.32
N GLU A 69 -13.50 11.37 2.57
CA GLU A 69 -13.10 11.28 1.16
C GLU A 69 -11.73 10.63 0.97
N LEU A 70 -10.82 10.81 1.92
CA LEU A 70 -9.53 10.13 1.94
C LEU A 70 -9.71 8.61 2.14
N GLN A 71 -10.60 8.19 3.05
CA GLN A 71 -10.89 6.76 3.25
C GLN A 71 -11.39 6.08 1.97
N VAL A 72 -12.21 6.77 1.18
CA VAL A 72 -12.67 6.29 -0.13
C VAL A 72 -11.49 5.93 -1.03
N GLN A 73 -10.52 6.84 -1.18
CA GLN A 73 -9.34 6.61 -2.01
C GLN A 73 -8.45 5.48 -1.46
N GLN A 74 -8.25 5.43 -0.14
CA GLN A 74 -7.47 4.37 0.50
C GLN A 74 -8.09 2.98 0.29
N ALA A 75 -9.41 2.87 0.45
CA ALA A 75 -10.14 1.63 0.23
C ALA A 75 -10.11 1.21 -1.24
N GLY A 76 -10.18 2.18 -2.16
CA GLY A 76 -9.96 1.97 -3.58
C GLY A 76 -8.61 1.37 -3.96
N GLU A 77 -7.54 1.95 -3.42
CA GLU A 77 -6.19 1.41 -3.66
C GLU A 77 -6.00 0.04 -3.01
N ALA A 78 -6.64 -0.22 -1.86
CA ALA A 78 -6.68 -1.56 -1.25
C ALA A 78 -7.39 -2.58 -2.14
N TYR A 79 -8.53 -2.21 -2.74
CA TYR A 79 -9.22 -3.04 -3.73
C TYR A 79 -8.33 -3.32 -4.96
N ASN A 80 -7.67 -2.30 -5.51
CA ASN A 80 -6.75 -2.46 -6.63
C ASN A 80 -5.60 -3.42 -6.30
N ARG A 81 -5.08 -3.36 -5.07
CA ARG A 81 -4.07 -4.31 -4.61
C ARG A 81 -4.61 -5.73 -4.52
N ALA A 82 -5.80 -5.91 -3.95
CA ALA A 82 -6.44 -7.22 -3.83
C ALA A 82 -6.69 -7.86 -5.21
N VAL A 83 -7.12 -7.08 -6.21
CA VAL A 83 -7.27 -7.57 -7.60
C VAL A 83 -5.95 -8.12 -8.15
N VAL A 84 -4.86 -7.38 -8.00
CA VAL A 84 -3.53 -7.82 -8.48
C VAL A 84 -3.04 -9.08 -7.74
N ASP A 85 -3.27 -9.14 -6.43
CA ASP A 85 -2.90 -10.30 -5.61
C ASP A 85 -3.73 -11.54 -5.99
N ALA A 86 -5.02 -11.38 -6.30
CA ALA A 86 -5.88 -12.45 -6.78
C ALA A 86 -5.44 -12.98 -8.16
N ASP A 87 -5.10 -12.09 -9.09
CA ASP A 87 -4.57 -12.49 -10.41
C ASP A 87 -3.25 -13.27 -10.27
N ALA A 88 -2.34 -12.81 -9.40
CA ALA A 88 -1.09 -13.49 -9.13
C ALA A 88 -1.30 -14.86 -8.48
N ALA A 89 -2.20 -14.96 -7.50
CA ALA A 89 -2.53 -16.21 -6.84
C ALA A 89 -3.19 -17.21 -7.81
N GLN A 90 -4.06 -16.73 -8.71
CA GLN A 90 -4.69 -17.55 -9.74
C GLN A 90 -3.65 -18.12 -10.73
N GLN A 91 -2.67 -17.31 -11.14
CA GLN A 91 -1.56 -17.77 -11.99
C GLN A 91 -0.69 -18.80 -11.26
N ALA A 92 -0.33 -18.53 -10.00
CA ALA A 92 0.46 -19.46 -9.20
C ALA A 92 -0.26 -20.81 -9.00
N SER A 93 -1.58 -20.79 -8.83
CA SER A 93 -2.41 -21.99 -8.78
C SER A 93 -2.38 -22.77 -10.09
N ALA A 94 -2.57 -22.10 -11.22
CA ALA A 94 -2.51 -22.74 -12.54
C ALA A 94 -1.14 -23.39 -12.80
N ASP A 95 -0.05 -22.70 -12.46
CA ASP A 95 1.32 -23.22 -12.57
C ASP A 95 1.54 -24.44 -11.65
N ALA A 96 1.05 -24.39 -10.41
CA ALA A 96 1.17 -25.49 -9.47
C ALA A 96 0.40 -26.73 -9.94
N VAL A 97 -0.82 -26.55 -10.46
CA VAL A 97 -1.62 -27.63 -11.05
C VAL A 97 -0.92 -28.25 -12.26
N ALA A 98 -0.32 -27.42 -13.14
CA ALA A 98 0.44 -27.92 -14.29
C ALA A 98 1.62 -28.79 -13.84
N ARG A 99 2.43 -28.31 -12.88
CA ARG A 99 3.57 -29.08 -12.34
C ARG A 99 3.15 -30.36 -11.64
N SER A 100 2.04 -30.35 -10.89
CA SER A 100 1.48 -31.56 -10.27
C SER A 100 1.06 -32.59 -11.31
N LYS A 101 0.43 -32.15 -12.42
CA LYS A 101 0.05 -33.03 -13.52
C LYS A 101 1.27 -33.66 -14.20
N ASP A 102 2.32 -32.88 -14.46
CA ASP A 102 3.55 -33.38 -15.07
C ASP A 102 4.26 -34.40 -14.17
N ALA A 103 4.33 -34.14 -12.87
CA ALA A 103 4.88 -35.11 -11.91
C ALA A 103 4.04 -36.37 -11.79
N SER A 104 2.71 -36.26 -11.84
CA SER A 104 1.81 -37.42 -11.85
C SER A 104 2.01 -38.28 -13.10
N ALA A 105 2.20 -37.65 -14.27
CA ALA A 105 2.51 -38.36 -15.50
C ALA A 105 3.86 -39.10 -15.41
N THR A 106 4.87 -38.45 -14.84
CA THR A 106 6.19 -39.04 -14.60
C THR A 106 6.12 -40.24 -13.66
N ALA A 107 5.35 -40.14 -12.56
CA ALA A 107 5.14 -41.25 -11.64
C ALA A 107 4.42 -42.43 -12.30
N GLU A 108 3.43 -42.15 -13.17
CA GLU A 108 2.74 -43.19 -13.96
C GLU A 108 3.66 -43.83 -15.01
N ASP A 109 4.60 -43.10 -15.60
CA ASP A 109 5.64 -43.67 -16.47
C ASP A 109 6.60 -44.58 -15.70
N ALA A 110 7.11 -44.14 -14.54
CA ALA A 110 7.95 -44.98 -13.68
C ALA A 110 7.20 -46.25 -13.23
N ARG A 111 5.91 -46.13 -12.92
CA ARG A 111 5.04 -47.27 -12.62
C ARG A 111 4.93 -48.24 -13.80
N ARG A 112 4.73 -47.74 -15.02
CA ARG A 112 4.67 -48.57 -16.23
C ARG A 112 5.98 -49.33 -16.46
N GLN A 113 7.13 -48.70 -16.23
CA GLN A 113 8.45 -49.34 -16.35
C GLN A 113 8.62 -50.45 -15.30
N LEU A 114 8.26 -50.18 -14.05
CA LEU A 114 8.30 -51.18 -12.97
C LEU A 114 7.41 -52.40 -13.29
N VAL A 115 6.20 -52.18 -13.81
CA VAL A 115 5.30 -53.25 -14.24
C VAL A 115 5.86 -54.05 -15.42
N ALA A 116 6.56 -53.39 -16.36
CA ALA A 116 7.21 -54.06 -17.48
C ALA A 116 8.34 -55.00 -17.01
N ILE A 117 9.19 -54.54 -16.08
CA ILE A 117 10.25 -55.36 -15.47
C ILE A 117 9.63 -56.55 -14.72
N ALA A 118 8.60 -56.31 -13.90
CA ALA A 118 7.93 -57.37 -13.14
C ALA A 118 7.33 -58.46 -14.06
N ARG A 119 6.73 -58.06 -15.19
CA ARG A 119 6.20 -59.00 -16.20
C ARG A 119 7.29 -59.82 -16.88
N GLU A 120 8.45 -59.21 -17.17
CA GLU A 120 9.58 -59.91 -17.77
C GLU A 120 10.16 -60.95 -16.81
N VAL A 121 10.38 -60.55 -15.55
CA VAL A 121 10.84 -61.48 -14.49
C VAL A 121 9.86 -62.65 -14.34
N ALA A 122 8.55 -62.38 -14.34
CA ALA A 122 7.54 -63.44 -14.25
C ALA A 122 7.52 -64.38 -15.47
N ARG A 123 7.78 -63.88 -16.69
CA ARG A 123 7.84 -64.71 -17.91
C ARG A 123 9.11 -65.54 -18.04
N SER A 124 10.23 -65.02 -17.55
CA SER A 124 11.54 -65.69 -17.61
C SER A 124 11.67 -66.92 -16.70
N GLY A 125 10.58 -67.33 -16.02
CA GLY A 125 10.48 -68.61 -15.31
C GLY A 125 11.46 -68.72 -14.15
N GLY A 126 11.23 -67.97 -13.07
CA GLY A 126 12.10 -68.02 -11.89
C GLY A 126 12.33 -69.45 -11.34
N SER A 127 13.52 -69.71 -10.80
CA SER A 127 14.01 -70.94 -10.11
C SER A 127 13.88 -72.31 -10.81
N THR A 128 12.85 -72.57 -11.62
CA THR A 128 12.66 -73.85 -12.34
C THR A 128 13.64 -73.99 -13.50
N ASP A 129 13.94 -72.90 -14.21
CA ASP A 129 14.98 -72.86 -15.25
C ASP A 129 16.40 -73.03 -14.65
N LEU A 130 16.61 -72.54 -13.43
CA LEU A 130 17.88 -72.69 -12.70
C LEU A 130 18.10 -74.15 -12.26
N LEU A 131 17.04 -74.83 -11.83
CA LEU A 131 17.08 -76.28 -11.56
C LEU A 131 17.39 -77.09 -12.82
N GLN A 132 16.89 -76.65 -13.98
CA GLN A 132 17.14 -77.30 -15.27
C GLN A 132 18.57 -77.04 -15.79
N ALA A 133 19.12 -75.85 -15.57
CA ALA A 133 20.51 -75.49 -15.88
C ALA A 133 21.53 -76.18 -14.95
N LEU A 134 21.15 -76.48 -13.71
CA LEU A 134 21.98 -77.28 -12.79
C LEU A 134 22.06 -78.75 -13.18
N LEU A 135 21.08 -79.25 -13.94
CA LEU A 135 20.98 -80.64 -14.41
C LEU A 135 21.64 -80.88 -15.78
N SER A 136 22.12 -79.85 -16.47
CA SER A 136 22.76 -79.96 -17.78
C SER A 136 24.28 -80.12 -17.68
N SER A 137 24.91 -80.71 -18.71
CA SER A 137 26.33 -81.07 -18.72
C SER A 137 27.31 -79.87 -18.70
N ASP A 138 26.86 -78.66 -19.04
CA ASP A 138 27.65 -77.42 -19.05
C ASP A 138 27.39 -76.51 -17.82
N GLY A 139 26.69 -77.06 -16.82
CA GLY A 139 25.96 -76.33 -15.78
C GLY A 139 26.73 -75.27 -14.98
N PHE A 140 28.02 -75.43 -14.72
CA PHE A 140 28.77 -74.45 -13.89
C PHE A 140 29.07 -73.12 -14.61
N GLN A 141 29.38 -73.16 -15.91
CA GLN A 141 29.65 -71.95 -16.70
C GLN A 141 28.35 -71.20 -17.02
N ASP A 142 27.28 -71.94 -17.28
CA ASP A 142 25.95 -71.36 -17.51
C ASP A 142 25.36 -70.75 -16.24
N VAL A 143 25.56 -71.37 -15.07
CA VAL A 143 25.15 -70.82 -13.78
C VAL A 143 25.89 -69.49 -13.48
N ALA A 144 27.19 -69.38 -13.77
CA ALA A 144 27.95 -68.14 -13.54
C ALA A 144 27.57 -66.99 -14.49
N ARG A 145 27.30 -67.30 -15.77
CA ARG A 145 26.77 -66.31 -16.72
C ARG A 145 25.37 -65.85 -16.32
N ARG A 146 24.53 -66.78 -15.83
CA ARG A 146 23.17 -66.49 -15.40
C ARG A 146 23.11 -65.75 -14.06
N SER A 147 24.04 -65.98 -13.14
CA SER A 147 24.13 -65.19 -11.88
C SER A 147 24.47 -63.73 -12.17
N THR A 148 25.43 -63.47 -13.07
CA THR A 148 25.78 -62.09 -13.48
C THR A 148 24.62 -61.39 -14.20
N ALA A 149 23.83 -62.15 -14.98
CA ALA A 149 22.63 -61.63 -15.62
C ALA A 149 21.52 -61.32 -14.59
N LEU A 150 21.33 -62.18 -13.59
CA LEU A 150 20.37 -61.97 -12.51
C LEU A 150 20.76 -60.76 -11.64
N ASP A 151 22.02 -60.57 -11.27
CA ASP A 151 22.46 -59.40 -10.50
C ASP A 151 22.19 -58.09 -11.24
N ARG A 152 22.37 -58.06 -12.57
CA ARG A 152 22.04 -56.88 -13.39
C ARG A 152 20.53 -56.62 -13.46
N ILE A 153 19.71 -57.68 -13.50
CA ILE A 153 18.24 -57.55 -13.50
C ILE A 153 17.74 -57.08 -12.14
N SER A 154 18.27 -57.66 -11.05
CA SER A 154 17.97 -57.24 -9.68
C SER A 154 18.35 -55.78 -9.45
N GLY A 155 19.55 -55.36 -9.88
CA GLY A 155 19.97 -53.96 -9.78
C GLY A 155 19.05 -52.99 -10.55
N LYS A 156 18.60 -53.37 -11.75
CA LYS A 156 17.61 -52.59 -12.53
C LYS A 156 16.23 -52.57 -11.90
N ALA A 157 15.80 -53.66 -11.29
CA ALA A 157 14.52 -53.73 -10.59
C ALA A 157 14.54 -52.84 -9.33
N ASP A 158 15.64 -52.86 -8.57
CA ASP A 158 15.83 -52.00 -7.41
C ASP A 158 15.85 -50.52 -7.82
N GLU A 159 16.58 -50.17 -8.90
CA GLU A 159 16.59 -48.82 -9.46
C GLU A 159 15.18 -48.36 -9.85
N ALA A 160 14.41 -49.19 -10.58
CA ALA A 160 13.05 -48.85 -10.99
C ALA A 160 12.09 -48.71 -9.80
N VAL A 161 12.26 -49.48 -8.72
CA VAL A 161 11.48 -49.30 -7.48
C VAL A 161 11.82 -47.98 -6.80
N GLN A 162 13.11 -47.63 -6.71
CA GLN A 162 13.53 -46.36 -6.12
C GLN A 162 13.05 -45.16 -6.94
N GLU A 163 13.14 -45.23 -8.27
CA GLU A 163 12.65 -44.21 -9.18
C GLU A 163 11.12 -44.04 -9.06
N PHE A 164 10.36 -45.14 -9.03
CA PHE A 164 8.92 -45.06 -8.82
C PHE A 164 8.57 -44.43 -7.46
N ARG A 165 9.25 -44.81 -6.37
CA ARG A 165 9.01 -44.22 -5.05
C ARG A 165 9.34 -42.73 -5.01
N ALA A 166 10.45 -42.33 -5.62
CA ALA A 166 10.87 -40.93 -5.70
C ALA A 166 9.88 -40.09 -6.50
N THR A 167 9.48 -40.57 -7.68
CA THR A 167 8.51 -39.88 -8.55
C THR A 167 7.12 -39.82 -7.93
N GLN A 168 6.69 -40.88 -7.23
CA GLN A 168 5.44 -40.88 -6.48
C GLN A 168 5.45 -39.85 -5.34
N LEU A 169 6.53 -39.76 -4.57
CA LEU A 169 6.67 -38.76 -3.51
C LEU A 169 6.58 -37.33 -4.08
N VAL A 170 7.30 -37.05 -5.18
CA VAL A 170 7.25 -35.76 -5.87
C VAL A 170 5.83 -35.45 -6.36
N ALA A 171 5.15 -36.42 -6.97
CA ALA A 171 3.78 -36.24 -7.45
C ALA A 171 2.80 -35.91 -6.30
N THR A 172 2.88 -36.63 -5.18
CA THR A 172 2.07 -36.35 -3.99
C THR A 172 2.36 -34.97 -3.41
N THR A 173 3.63 -34.61 -3.21
CA THR A 173 4.00 -33.29 -2.69
C THR A 173 3.51 -32.17 -3.61
N LEU A 174 3.66 -32.30 -4.93
CA LEU A 174 3.18 -31.27 -5.86
C LEU A 174 1.66 -31.21 -5.94
N ALA A 175 0.95 -32.32 -5.75
CA ALA A 175 -0.50 -32.33 -5.62
C ALA A 175 -0.98 -31.55 -4.39
N GLU A 176 -0.32 -31.72 -3.24
CA GLU A 176 -0.60 -30.93 -2.03
C GLU A 176 -0.34 -29.44 -2.26
N ARG A 177 0.81 -29.09 -2.87
CA ARG A 177 1.12 -27.69 -3.23
C ARG A 177 0.12 -27.09 -4.22
N ALA A 178 -0.38 -27.86 -5.16
CA ALA A 178 -1.42 -27.41 -6.08
C ALA A 178 -2.74 -27.15 -5.36
N ALA A 179 -3.11 -27.98 -4.39
CA ALA A 179 -4.28 -27.75 -3.55
C ALA A 179 -4.14 -26.49 -2.69
N GLU A 180 -2.99 -26.32 -2.00
CA GLU A 180 -2.68 -25.10 -1.23
C GLU A 180 -2.74 -23.84 -2.09
N ALA A 181 -2.18 -23.89 -3.30
CA ALA A 181 -2.22 -22.75 -4.23
C ALA A 181 -3.64 -22.45 -4.73
N ALA A 182 -4.48 -23.47 -4.93
CA ALA A 182 -5.89 -23.29 -5.28
C ALA A 182 -6.68 -22.65 -4.13
N ASP A 183 -6.45 -23.07 -2.89
CA ASP A 183 -7.06 -22.45 -1.71
C ASP A 183 -6.60 -21.00 -1.54
N ALA A 184 -5.32 -20.71 -1.76
CA ALA A 184 -4.78 -19.35 -1.73
C ALA A 184 -5.41 -18.47 -2.82
N ALA A 185 -5.58 -18.98 -4.04
CA ALA A 185 -6.25 -18.26 -5.13
C ALA A 185 -7.71 -17.94 -4.80
N LYS A 186 -8.43 -18.91 -4.19
CA LYS A 186 -9.80 -18.68 -3.71
C LYS A 186 -9.84 -17.61 -2.62
N ALA A 187 -8.98 -17.71 -1.61
CA ALA A 187 -8.90 -16.74 -0.51
C ALA A 187 -8.57 -15.32 -1.03
N ALA A 188 -7.67 -15.19 -2.00
CA ALA A 188 -7.35 -13.90 -2.62
C ALA A 188 -8.53 -13.31 -3.41
N LYS A 189 -9.34 -14.16 -4.07
CA LYS A 189 -10.57 -13.73 -4.74
C LYS A 189 -11.64 -13.27 -3.73
N ASP A 190 -11.79 -13.99 -2.62
CA ASP A 190 -12.71 -13.60 -1.55
C ASP A 190 -12.27 -12.26 -0.92
N ALA A 191 -10.98 -12.09 -0.65
CA ALA A 191 -10.40 -10.83 -0.19
C ALA A 191 -10.61 -9.66 -1.17
N THR A 192 -10.66 -9.93 -2.48
CA THR A 192 -10.99 -8.92 -3.50
C THR A 192 -12.45 -8.47 -3.38
N ALA A 193 -13.38 -9.39 -3.16
CA ALA A 193 -14.79 -9.06 -2.97
C ALA A 193 -15.00 -8.27 -1.66
N GLU A 194 -14.32 -8.65 -0.57
CA GLU A 194 -14.33 -7.90 0.69
C GLU A 194 -13.76 -6.50 0.54
N ALA A 195 -12.64 -6.34 -0.18
CA ALA A 195 -12.03 -5.03 -0.43
C ALA A 195 -12.92 -4.12 -1.29
N LEU A 196 -13.64 -4.67 -2.27
CA LEU A 196 -14.61 -3.92 -3.05
C LEU A 196 -15.77 -3.44 -2.18
N ALA A 197 -16.34 -4.33 -1.38
CA ALA A 197 -17.42 -4.00 -0.46
C ALA A 197 -16.99 -2.91 0.55
N ALA A 198 -15.75 -2.98 1.04
CA ALA A 198 -15.18 -1.94 1.90
C ALA A 198 -15.04 -0.58 1.19
N ALA A 199 -14.65 -0.56 -0.09
CA ALA A 199 -14.59 0.66 -0.89
C ALA A 199 -15.97 1.27 -1.16
N GLU A 200 -16.97 0.43 -1.44
CA GLU A 200 -18.37 0.86 -1.59
C GLU A 200 -18.97 1.39 -0.29
N GLN A 201 -18.66 0.74 0.83
CA GLN A 201 -19.08 1.20 2.16
C GLN A 201 -18.41 2.54 2.50
N ALA A 202 -17.10 2.68 2.29
CA ALA A 202 -16.40 3.95 2.50
C ALA A 202 -17.00 5.08 1.67
N GLN A 203 -17.41 4.80 0.42
CA GLN A 203 -18.10 5.78 -0.43
C GLN A 203 -19.47 6.17 0.13
N THR A 204 -20.23 5.20 0.63
CA THR A 204 -21.54 5.44 1.27
C THR A 204 -21.38 6.30 2.53
N ASP A 205 -20.42 5.95 3.38
CA ASP A 205 -20.10 6.67 4.61
C ASP A 205 -19.63 8.10 4.33
N ALA A 206 -18.82 8.30 3.29
CA ALA A 206 -18.38 9.63 2.88
C ALA A 206 -19.55 10.51 2.42
N VAL A 207 -20.49 9.98 1.63
CA VAL A 207 -21.69 10.71 1.20
C VAL A 207 -22.60 11.04 2.40
N ALA A 208 -22.76 10.10 3.32
CA ALA A 208 -23.53 10.32 4.54
C ALA A 208 -22.87 11.40 5.42
N ALA A 209 -21.55 11.34 5.61
CA ALA A 209 -20.78 12.33 6.36
C ALA A 209 -20.88 13.73 5.74
N GLN A 210 -20.81 13.84 4.41
CA GLN A 210 -20.99 15.11 3.71
C GLN A 210 -22.39 15.68 3.89
N THR A 211 -23.43 14.84 3.81
CA THR A 211 -24.82 15.27 3.98
C THR A 211 -25.08 15.73 5.42
N ALA A 212 -24.58 14.99 6.41
CA ALA A 212 -24.68 15.35 7.81
C ALA A 212 -23.90 16.66 8.11
N ALA A 213 -22.67 16.77 7.60
CA ALA A 213 -21.85 17.96 7.77
C ALA A 213 -22.45 19.20 7.11
N ALA A 214 -23.07 19.07 5.94
CA ALA A 214 -23.77 20.17 5.28
C ALA A 214 -24.96 20.67 6.11
N THR A 215 -25.77 19.74 6.64
CA THR A 215 -26.91 20.05 7.51
C THR A 215 -26.46 20.77 8.79
N GLU A 216 -25.41 20.26 9.44
CA GLU A 216 -24.88 20.87 10.66
C GLU A 216 -24.23 22.25 10.37
N ARG A 217 -23.50 22.37 9.25
CA ARG A 217 -22.92 23.64 8.79
C ARG A 217 -23.98 24.72 8.60
N ASP A 218 -25.11 24.42 7.96
CA ASP A 218 -26.19 25.39 7.76
C ASP A 218 -26.82 25.84 9.10
N GLY A 219 -26.97 24.91 10.05
CA GLY A 219 -27.41 25.22 11.41
C GLY A 219 -26.43 26.15 12.14
N LEU A 220 -25.13 25.86 12.06
CA LEU A 220 -24.08 26.67 12.67
C LEU A 220 -23.97 28.05 12.03
N ILE A 221 -24.09 28.17 10.71
CA ILE A 221 -24.10 29.46 10.01
C ILE A 221 -25.30 30.30 10.46
N THR A 222 -26.49 29.69 10.61
CA THR A 222 -27.68 30.38 11.11
C THR A 222 -27.49 30.87 12.55
N ALA A 223 -26.91 30.05 13.41
CA ALA A 223 -26.60 30.41 14.79
C ALA A 223 -25.52 31.51 14.88
N LEU A 224 -24.49 31.47 14.03
CA LEU A 224 -23.47 32.51 13.93
C LEU A 224 -24.05 33.85 13.46
N ALA A 225 -24.91 33.82 12.45
CA ALA A 225 -25.60 35.00 11.95
C ALA A 225 -26.44 35.66 13.06
N ALA A 226 -27.19 34.86 13.82
CA ALA A 226 -27.95 35.33 14.98
C ALA A 226 -27.03 35.90 16.09
N ALA A 227 -25.95 35.20 16.43
CA ALA A 227 -25.01 35.62 17.47
C ALA A 227 -24.28 36.93 17.13
N ARG A 228 -24.06 37.20 15.84
CA ARG A 228 -23.36 38.39 15.35
C ARG A 228 -24.28 39.48 14.82
N GLN A 229 -25.60 39.24 14.84
CA GLN A 229 -26.61 40.13 14.28
C GLN A 229 -26.36 40.44 12.79
N THR A 230 -25.92 39.45 12.02
CA THR A 230 -25.70 39.52 10.56
C THR A 230 -26.71 38.66 9.80
N SER A 231 -26.67 38.68 8.46
CA SER A 231 -27.45 37.73 7.65
C SER A 231 -26.72 36.39 7.50
N THR A 232 -27.48 35.33 7.20
CA THR A 232 -26.98 33.99 6.91
C THR A 232 -26.08 33.95 5.68
N GLU A 233 -26.39 34.73 4.66
CA GLU A 233 -25.62 34.79 3.41
C GLU A 233 -24.25 35.43 3.64
N VAL A 234 -24.21 36.52 4.41
CA VAL A 234 -22.96 37.20 4.78
C VAL A 234 -22.07 36.28 5.62
N GLU A 235 -22.65 35.60 6.61
CA GLU A 235 -21.86 34.70 7.44
C GLU A 235 -21.41 33.46 6.66
N ARG A 236 -22.24 32.90 5.77
CA ARG A 236 -21.82 31.83 4.84
C ARG A 236 -20.64 32.26 3.98
N ALA A 237 -20.73 33.40 3.30
CA ALA A 237 -19.65 33.92 2.47
C ALA A 237 -18.36 34.16 3.27
N ARG A 238 -18.49 34.62 4.53
CA ARG A 238 -17.34 34.79 5.42
C ARG A 238 -16.70 33.46 5.79
N GLN A 239 -17.48 32.44 6.13
CA GLN A 239 -16.97 31.11 6.45
C GLN A 239 -16.31 30.45 5.23
N ASP A 240 -16.92 30.56 4.04
CA ASP A 240 -16.35 30.07 2.79
C ASP A 240 -15.00 30.74 2.50
N PHE A 241 -14.90 32.05 2.70
CA PHE A 241 -13.65 32.80 2.54
C PHE A 241 -12.57 32.40 3.56
N VAL A 242 -12.95 32.15 4.82
CA VAL A 242 -12.02 31.68 5.87
C VAL A 242 -11.52 30.28 5.56
N ASP A 243 -12.40 29.36 5.16
CA ASP A 243 -12.06 28.00 4.75
C ASP A 243 -11.14 28.01 3.53
N GLN A 244 -11.43 28.86 2.52
CA GLN A 244 -10.58 29.05 1.35
C GLN A 244 -9.18 29.56 1.73
N GLN A 245 -9.08 30.62 2.54
CA GLN A 245 -7.78 31.13 3.01
C GLN A 245 -6.99 30.11 3.82
N ARG A 246 -7.66 29.27 4.62
CA ARG A 246 -7.01 28.18 5.33
C ARG A 246 -6.39 27.20 4.33
N ARG A 247 -7.19 26.69 3.39
CA ARG A 247 -6.73 25.75 2.36
C ARG A 247 -5.60 26.31 1.51
N GLU A 248 -5.70 27.58 1.09
CA GLU A 248 -4.63 28.24 0.32
C GLU A 248 -3.32 28.35 1.10
N ARG A 249 -3.37 28.65 2.40
CA ARG A 249 -2.17 28.71 3.26
C ARG A 249 -1.56 27.32 3.46
N GLU A 250 -2.39 26.31 3.70
CA GLU A 250 -1.97 24.91 3.83
C GLU A 250 -1.33 24.40 2.53
N GLU A 251 -1.96 24.65 1.39
CA GLU A 251 -1.45 24.35 0.05
C GLU A 251 -0.14 25.08 -0.24
N ALA A 252 -0.03 26.37 0.08
CA ALA A 252 1.19 27.14 -0.12
C ALA A 252 2.35 26.62 0.74
N ALA A 253 2.08 26.28 2.00
CA ALA A 253 3.06 25.68 2.90
C ALA A 253 3.50 24.29 2.41
N ALA A 254 2.55 23.45 1.98
CA ALA A 254 2.82 22.13 1.43
C ALA A 254 3.62 22.21 0.12
N ARG A 255 3.28 23.15 -0.77
CA ARG A 255 4.04 23.42 -1.99
C ARG A 255 5.47 23.83 -1.68
N ALA A 256 5.66 24.75 -0.73
CA ALA A 256 7.00 25.18 -0.32
C ALA A 256 7.81 24.02 0.27
N ALA A 257 7.17 23.11 1.02
CA ALA A 257 7.80 21.91 1.53
C ALA A 257 8.18 20.91 0.41
N ALA A 258 7.29 20.67 -0.55
CA ALA A 258 7.51 19.76 -1.67
C ALA A 258 8.59 20.27 -2.67
N MET A 259 8.70 21.60 -2.81
CA MET A 259 9.72 22.21 -3.67
C MET A 259 11.11 22.30 -3.02
N ARG A 260 11.24 22.06 -1.71
CA ARG A 260 12.55 21.98 -1.08
C ARG A 260 13.29 20.72 -1.56
N PRO A 261 14.61 20.81 -1.80
CA PRO A 261 15.41 19.62 -1.99
C PRO A 261 15.19 18.66 -0.80
N PRO A 262 15.05 17.35 -1.05
CA PRO A 262 14.89 16.40 0.04
C PRO A 262 16.12 16.51 0.94
N ALA A 263 15.89 16.81 2.23
CA ALA A 263 16.97 16.80 3.19
C ALA A 263 17.56 15.38 3.22
N ALA A 264 18.89 15.27 3.20
CA ALA A 264 19.54 14.00 3.50
C ALA A 264 18.98 13.47 4.84
N PRO A 265 18.72 12.17 4.97
CA PRO A 265 18.27 11.62 6.24
C PRO A 265 19.32 11.98 7.29
N PRO A 266 18.92 12.19 8.56
CA PRO A 266 19.89 12.48 9.60
C PRO A 266 20.94 11.38 9.59
N THR A 267 22.17 11.73 9.23
CA THR A 267 23.31 10.86 9.42
C THR A 267 23.34 10.56 10.90
N THR A 268 23.24 9.29 11.28
CA THR A 268 23.58 8.84 12.63
C THR A 268 25.06 9.14 12.83
N THR A 269 25.38 10.38 13.18
CA THR A 269 26.69 10.75 13.67
C THR A 269 26.82 10.07 15.02
N THR A 270 27.41 8.88 15.03
CA THR A 270 28.06 8.35 16.22
C THR A 270 28.96 9.46 16.76
N PRO A 271 28.76 9.95 17.99
CA PRO A 271 29.65 10.96 18.56
C PRO A 271 31.07 10.42 18.56
N PRO A 272 32.10 11.23 18.24
CA PRO A 272 33.47 10.77 18.38
C PRO A 272 33.71 10.42 19.84
N ALA A 273 34.30 9.25 20.08
CA ALA A 273 34.76 8.85 21.40
C ALA A 273 35.72 9.91 21.92
N SER A 274 35.25 10.73 22.86
CA SER A 274 36.10 11.68 23.57
C SER A 274 37.02 10.87 24.47
N GLY A 275 38.30 10.81 24.10
CA GLY A 275 39.38 10.33 24.96
C GLY A 275 39.51 11.26 26.16
N GLY A 276 38.84 10.90 27.25
CA GLY A 276 38.95 11.58 28.54
C GLY A 276 39.97 10.87 29.41
N GLY A 277 41.15 11.47 29.55
CA GLY A 277 42.17 11.08 30.51
C GLY A 277 41.63 11.15 31.95
N THR A 278 41.92 10.11 32.72
CA THR A 278 41.57 9.98 34.13
C THR A 278 42.57 10.72 35.00
N THR A 279 42.09 11.69 35.78
CA THR A 279 42.73 12.12 37.03
C THR A 279 41.75 11.89 38.17
N ALA A 280 42.04 10.90 39.00
CA ALA A 280 41.31 10.58 40.23
C ALA A 280 41.99 11.25 41.44
N PRO A 281 41.23 11.64 42.48
CA PRO A 281 41.72 11.75 43.85
C PRO A 281 41.16 10.64 44.76
N PRO A 282 41.75 10.39 45.95
CA PRO A 282 41.78 9.05 46.55
C PRO A 282 40.94 8.84 47.83
N ALA A 283 40.72 7.54 48.08
CA ALA A 283 40.69 6.79 49.36
C ALA A 283 39.47 6.84 50.31
N SER A 284 38.84 5.67 50.50
CA SER A 284 38.67 4.88 51.76
C SER A 284 37.66 3.73 51.47
N GLY A 285 37.68 2.51 52.00
CA GLY A 285 38.51 1.75 52.93
C GLY A 285 37.79 0.39 53.20
N GLY A 286 38.55 -0.69 53.46
CA GLY A 286 38.10 -2.00 53.98
C GLY A 286 37.48 -2.98 52.96
N GLY A 287 37.78 -4.28 52.88
CA GLY A 287 38.58 -5.19 53.71
C GLY A 287 37.87 -6.57 53.83
N THR A 288 38.48 -7.63 53.25
CA THR A 288 38.30 -9.09 53.51
C THR A 288 36.93 -9.73 53.15
N THR A 289 36.77 -10.95 52.61
CA THR A 289 37.38 -12.29 52.80
C THR A 289 37.14 -13.23 51.58
N ALA A 290 37.98 -14.27 51.41
CA ALA A 290 37.85 -15.43 50.50
C ALA A 290 37.46 -16.72 51.29
N PRO A 291 37.48 -17.98 50.77
CA PRO A 291 36.86 -18.70 49.60
C PRO A 291 36.20 -20.05 50.09
N PRO A 292 36.24 -21.29 49.46
CA PRO A 292 36.37 -21.80 48.07
C PRO A 292 35.42 -23.00 47.69
N ALA A 293 35.68 -23.65 46.52
CA ALA A 293 35.53 -25.09 46.12
C ALA A 293 34.47 -25.41 45.03
N SER A 294 34.85 -25.90 43.83
CA SER A 294 35.26 -27.27 43.38
C SER A 294 34.05 -28.07 42.84
N GLY A 295 34.03 -28.82 41.71
CA GLY A 295 35.03 -29.27 40.73
C GLY A 295 34.39 -30.18 39.65
N GLY A 296 35.24 -30.81 38.81
CA GLY A 296 34.95 -31.93 37.88
C GLY A 296 34.63 -31.51 36.43
N GLY A 297 35.37 -31.83 35.35
CA GLY A 297 36.18 -33.02 35.00
C GLY A 297 35.31 -33.99 34.18
N THR A 298 35.44 -34.12 32.84
CA THR A 298 36.18 -35.20 32.12
C THR A 298 36.18 -34.93 30.59
N THR A 299 37.34 -34.74 29.93
CA THR A 299 38.13 -35.67 29.06
C THR A 299 37.49 -36.17 27.75
N ALA A 300 38.07 -35.75 26.60
CA ALA A 300 38.02 -36.43 25.30
C ALA A 300 39.44 -36.43 24.66
N PRO A 301 39.85 -37.48 23.92
CA PRO A 301 41.25 -37.75 23.55
C PRO A 301 41.72 -37.04 22.25
N PRO A 302 43.05 -36.97 22.00
CA PRO A 302 43.64 -36.18 20.91
C PRO A 302 43.79 -37.02 19.62
N VAL A 303 43.61 -36.37 18.47
CA VAL A 303 44.00 -36.94 17.17
C VAL A 303 45.08 -36.07 16.54
N THR A 304 46.14 -36.75 16.13
CA THR A 304 47.44 -36.25 15.70
C THR A 304 47.44 -35.73 14.26
N THR A 305 48.37 -34.81 14.05
CA THR A 305 48.78 -34.06 12.86
C THR A 305 49.32 -34.88 11.67
N ASN A 306 48.92 -34.54 10.44
CA ASN A 306 49.85 -34.09 9.37
C ASN A 306 49.08 -33.57 8.12
N PRO A 307 49.55 -32.47 7.47
CA PRO A 307 48.95 -31.94 6.25
C PRO A 307 49.57 -32.54 4.96
N PRO A 308 48.81 -32.67 3.85
CA PRO A 308 49.37 -33.02 2.53
C PRO A 308 50.06 -31.81 1.83
N PRO A 309 50.96 -32.07 0.86
CA PRO A 309 51.90 -31.07 0.34
C PRO A 309 51.26 -30.04 -0.59
N VAL A 310 51.79 -28.81 -0.52
CA VAL A 310 51.41 -27.65 -1.34
C VAL A 310 51.89 -27.88 -2.78
N VAL A 311 50.95 -27.93 -3.72
CA VAL A 311 51.23 -27.87 -5.16
C VAL A 311 51.22 -26.40 -5.58
N SER A 312 52.39 -25.87 -5.96
CA SER A 312 52.53 -24.51 -6.50
C SER A 312 51.94 -24.43 -7.91
N ASN A 313 50.90 -23.62 -8.09
CA ASN A 313 50.37 -23.29 -9.42
C ASN A 313 50.85 -21.88 -9.83
N PRO A 314 51.40 -21.68 -11.04
CA PRO A 314 51.92 -20.38 -11.47
C PRO A 314 50.78 -19.38 -11.79
N GLN A 315 50.96 -18.15 -11.33
CA GLN A 315 50.06 -17.01 -11.52
C GLN A 315 50.02 -16.53 -12.99
N PRO A 316 48.84 -16.31 -13.60
CA PRO A 316 48.74 -15.70 -14.93
C PRO A 316 49.08 -14.19 -14.92
N PRO A 317 49.52 -13.62 -16.05
CA PRO A 317 50.04 -12.25 -16.13
C PRO A 317 48.95 -11.19 -15.93
N VAL A 318 49.31 -10.11 -15.23
CA VAL A 318 48.45 -8.96 -14.87
C VAL A 318 48.12 -8.12 -16.12
N ALA A 319 46.83 -7.89 -16.37
CA ALA A 319 46.34 -6.98 -17.41
C ALA A 319 46.52 -5.49 -16.98
N PRO A 320 46.75 -4.55 -17.92
CA PRO A 320 46.94 -3.14 -17.59
C PRO A 320 45.66 -2.47 -17.05
N PRO A 321 45.78 -1.38 -16.26
CA PRO A 321 44.65 -0.79 -15.56
C PRO A 321 43.73 -0.02 -16.52
N VAL A 322 42.46 -0.43 -16.56
CA VAL A 322 41.38 0.36 -17.16
C VAL A 322 41.05 1.49 -16.20
N THR A 323 41.29 2.74 -16.59
CA THR A 323 40.85 3.91 -15.82
C THR A 323 39.33 4.00 -15.87
N THR A 324 38.66 3.59 -14.80
CA THR A 324 37.23 3.87 -14.60
C THR A 324 37.03 5.35 -14.33
N PRO A 325 36.06 6.02 -14.98
CA PRO A 325 35.60 7.33 -14.53
C PRO A 325 35.05 7.19 -13.11
N PRO A 326 35.21 8.20 -12.23
CA PRO A 326 34.66 8.13 -10.89
C PRO A 326 33.14 7.92 -10.97
N PRO A 327 32.56 7.01 -10.16
CA PRO A 327 31.12 6.81 -10.17
C PRO A 327 30.44 8.12 -9.75
N ALA A 328 29.52 8.59 -10.59
CA ALA A 328 28.58 9.62 -10.17
C ALA A 328 27.85 9.11 -8.91
N PRO A 329 27.76 9.90 -7.82
CA PRO A 329 27.07 9.45 -6.62
C PRO A 329 25.61 9.17 -6.97
N ALA A 330 25.21 7.91 -6.89
CA ALA A 330 23.80 7.55 -6.92
C ALA A 330 23.12 8.24 -5.73
N PRO A 331 22.01 8.97 -5.91
CA PRO A 331 21.20 9.35 -4.78
C PRO A 331 20.61 8.06 -4.20
N THR A 332 21.23 7.53 -3.16
CA THR A 332 20.55 6.62 -2.24
C THR A 332 19.41 7.42 -1.65
N GLY A 333 18.20 7.24 -2.18
CA GLY A 333 17.02 7.96 -1.71
C GLY A 333 16.95 7.80 -0.20
N GLY A 334 17.12 8.91 0.52
CA GLY A 334 17.26 8.95 1.97
C GLY A 334 16.13 8.32 2.78
N TYR A 335 15.06 7.97 2.09
CA TYR A 335 13.82 7.46 2.62
C TYR A 335 13.63 5.95 2.39
N GLY A 336 14.61 5.25 1.80
CA GLY A 336 14.46 3.82 1.46
C GLY A 336 13.40 3.54 0.39
N LEU A 337 12.96 4.57 -0.35
CA LEU A 337 11.84 4.52 -1.31
C LEU A 337 12.21 3.90 -2.68
N GLY A 338 13.46 3.45 -2.84
CA GLY A 338 14.03 3.07 -4.13
C GLY A 338 14.22 4.26 -5.07
N THR A 339 15.04 4.10 -6.10
CA THR A 339 15.23 5.14 -7.14
C THR A 339 14.25 4.97 -8.30
N GLY A 340 13.78 3.74 -8.54
CA GLY A 340 13.05 3.36 -9.75
C GLY A 340 13.86 3.61 -11.03
N ARG A 341 13.22 3.52 -12.20
CA ARG A 341 13.81 3.82 -13.51
C ARG A 341 12.80 4.50 -14.43
N SER A 342 13.30 5.34 -15.32
CA SER A 342 12.52 5.88 -16.44
C SER A 342 12.77 5.00 -17.66
N SER A 343 11.71 4.81 -18.43
CA SER A 343 11.60 4.01 -19.65
C SER A 343 10.85 4.74 -20.76
N GLY A 344 10.23 5.89 -20.45
CA GLY A 344 9.58 6.77 -21.41
C GLY A 344 10.50 7.85 -22.01
N SER A 345 9.90 8.69 -22.86
CA SER A 345 10.51 9.91 -23.39
C SER A 345 9.64 11.14 -23.06
N ALA A 346 10.16 12.35 -23.28
CA ALA A 346 9.38 13.57 -23.08
C ALA A 346 8.18 13.65 -24.03
N GLU A 347 8.37 13.22 -25.29
CA GLU A 347 7.31 13.11 -26.30
C GLU A 347 6.28 12.06 -25.87
N GLY A 348 6.74 10.94 -25.30
CA GLY A 348 5.87 9.91 -24.72
C GLY A 348 5.01 10.45 -23.58
N GLY A 349 5.59 11.26 -22.68
CA GLY A 349 4.83 11.90 -21.60
C GLY A 349 3.77 12.89 -22.09
N ALA A 350 4.10 13.69 -23.10
CA ALA A 350 3.14 14.58 -23.75
C ALA A 350 2.00 13.80 -24.43
N ALA A 351 2.32 12.69 -25.12
CA ALA A 351 1.33 11.83 -25.75
C ALA A 351 0.42 11.14 -24.72
N ALA A 352 0.98 10.63 -23.62
CA ALA A 352 0.24 10.04 -22.53
C ALA A 352 -0.75 11.04 -21.91
N LEU A 353 -0.30 12.27 -21.63
CA LEU A 353 -1.17 13.33 -21.13
C LEU A 353 -2.27 13.68 -22.13
N ALA A 354 -1.93 13.88 -23.41
CA ALA A 354 -2.90 14.20 -24.45
C ALA A 354 -3.98 13.13 -24.56
N TRP A 355 -3.59 11.85 -24.49
CA TRP A 355 -4.55 10.74 -24.46
C TRP A 355 -5.43 10.79 -23.21
N ALA A 356 -4.86 11.03 -22.02
CA ALA A 356 -5.62 11.11 -20.77
C ALA A 356 -6.64 12.26 -20.80
N GLN A 357 -6.30 13.39 -21.41
CA GLN A 357 -7.22 14.52 -21.59
C GLN A 357 -8.43 14.17 -22.47
N THR A 358 -8.32 13.20 -23.40
CA THR A 358 -9.49 12.70 -24.15
C THR A 358 -10.50 11.95 -23.28
N LYS A 359 -10.15 11.62 -22.03
CA LYS A 359 -10.98 10.89 -21.07
C LYS A 359 -11.72 11.80 -20.11
N ILE A 360 -11.51 13.11 -20.18
CA ILE A 360 -12.21 14.08 -19.35
C ILE A 360 -13.73 13.88 -19.48
N GLY A 361 -14.43 13.88 -18.35
CA GLY A 361 -15.87 13.64 -18.29
C GLY A 361 -16.29 12.18 -18.12
N LEU A 362 -15.40 11.21 -18.38
CA LEU A 362 -15.68 9.80 -18.07
C LEU A 362 -15.79 9.59 -16.55
N PRO A 363 -16.60 8.62 -16.08
CA PRO A 363 -16.72 8.33 -14.67
C PRO A 363 -15.47 7.64 -14.12
N TYR A 364 -15.22 7.87 -12.83
CA TYR A 364 -14.36 7.00 -12.05
C TYR A 364 -15.02 5.62 -11.87
N VAL A 365 -14.24 4.55 -12.03
CA VAL A 365 -14.68 3.16 -11.77
C VAL A 365 -13.62 2.45 -10.95
N TRP A 366 -13.98 1.85 -9.82
CA TRP A 366 -13.08 1.02 -9.02
C TRP A 366 -12.46 -0.08 -9.86
N GLY A 367 -11.14 -0.20 -9.88
CA GLY A 367 -10.48 -1.21 -10.71
C GLY A 367 -10.50 -0.87 -12.21
N GLY A 368 -11.03 0.29 -12.62
CA GLY A 368 -11.29 0.64 -14.00
C GLY A 368 -10.03 0.88 -14.84
N VAL A 369 -9.97 0.22 -15.99
CA VAL A 369 -8.89 0.36 -17.01
C VAL A 369 -9.43 0.73 -18.40
N GLY A 370 -10.67 1.24 -18.46
CA GLY A 370 -11.33 1.67 -19.70
C GLY A 370 -12.16 0.60 -20.42
N PRO A 371 -12.78 0.96 -21.57
CA PRO A 371 -12.82 2.31 -22.13
C PRO A 371 -13.88 3.23 -21.49
N ASN A 372 -14.81 2.68 -20.70
CA ASN A 372 -15.98 3.40 -20.20
C ASN A 372 -15.76 4.14 -18.87
N GLY A 373 -14.59 3.98 -18.25
CA GLY A 373 -14.25 4.59 -16.97
C GLY A 373 -12.91 4.07 -16.46
N TYR A 374 -12.27 4.83 -15.58
CA TYR A 374 -10.92 4.56 -15.09
C TYR A 374 -10.83 4.85 -13.60
N ASP A 375 -9.93 4.16 -12.89
CA ASP A 375 -9.41 4.67 -11.62
C ASP A 375 -8.07 5.40 -11.81
N CYS A 376 -7.49 5.89 -10.72
CA CYS A 376 -6.28 6.71 -10.72
C CYS A 376 -5.10 6.03 -11.43
N SER A 377 -4.73 4.83 -10.99
CA SER A 377 -3.62 4.04 -11.55
C SER A 377 -3.96 3.40 -12.89
N GLY A 378 -5.23 3.09 -13.15
CA GLY A 378 -5.77 2.64 -14.42
C GLY A 378 -5.68 3.71 -15.51
N LEU A 379 -5.95 4.97 -15.18
CA LEU A 379 -5.79 6.11 -16.08
C LEU A 379 -4.32 6.33 -16.42
N SER A 380 -3.43 6.39 -15.43
CA SER A 380 -1.99 6.60 -15.65
C SER A 380 -1.36 5.47 -16.47
N MET A 381 -1.68 4.20 -16.16
CA MET A 381 -1.13 3.06 -16.91
C MET A 381 -1.66 3.01 -18.34
N SER A 382 -2.93 3.34 -18.57
CA SER A 382 -3.53 3.32 -19.90
C SER A 382 -2.98 4.45 -20.76
N ALA A 383 -2.76 5.63 -20.17
CA ALA A 383 -2.14 6.76 -20.82
C ALA A 383 -0.71 6.43 -21.28
N TRP A 384 0.13 5.96 -20.38
CA TRP A 384 1.54 5.63 -20.69
C TRP A 384 1.70 4.41 -21.59
N ARG A 385 0.73 3.48 -21.60
CA ARG A 385 0.70 2.37 -22.56
C ARG A 385 0.63 2.86 -24.01
N THR A 386 -0.01 3.99 -24.29
CA THR A 386 -0.04 4.58 -25.64
C THR A 386 1.33 5.06 -26.13
N ALA A 387 2.23 5.34 -25.18
CA ALA A 387 3.61 5.71 -25.42
C ALA A 387 4.58 4.52 -25.26
N GLY A 388 4.07 3.29 -25.19
CA GLY A 388 4.89 2.07 -25.09
C GLY A 388 5.44 1.76 -23.69
N VAL A 389 5.04 2.51 -22.65
CA VAL A 389 5.49 2.28 -21.27
C VAL A 389 4.42 1.52 -20.49
N ASN A 390 4.79 0.33 -20.00
CA ASN A 390 3.91 -0.49 -19.17
C ASN A 390 4.10 -0.13 -17.70
N LEU A 391 3.13 0.57 -17.13
CA LEU A 391 3.07 0.84 -15.69
C LEU A 391 2.34 -0.27 -14.94
N ALA A 392 2.77 -0.53 -13.70
CA ALA A 392 2.11 -1.43 -12.78
C ALA A 392 0.65 -1.02 -12.53
N ARG A 393 -0.18 -2.00 -12.14
CA ARG A 393 -1.62 -1.77 -11.97
C ARG A 393 -1.96 -0.93 -10.74
N THR A 394 -1.19 -1.01 -9.67
CA THR A 394 -1.47 -0.29 -8.41
C THR A 394 -0.67 1.01 -8.35
N THR A 395 -1.22 2.00 -7.66
CA THR A 395 -0.57 3.29 -7.42
C THR A 395 0.74 3.10 -6.65
N ARG A 396 0.74 2.20 -5.67
CA ARG A 396 1.90 1.84 -4.84
C ARG A 396 3.05 1.25 -5.67
N ASP A 397 2.73 0.32 -6.57
CA ASP A 397 3.74 -0.33 -7.41
C ASP A 397 4.22 0.60 -8.54
N GLN A 398 3.34 1.46 -9.08
CA GLN A 398 3.75 2.53 -9.99
C GLN A 398 4.78 3.44 -9.35
N TYR A 399 4.55 3.89 -8.11
CA TYR A 399 5.51 4.72 -7.40
C TYR A 399 6.86 4.01 -7.27
N LYS A 400 6.89 2.73 -6.89
CA LYS A 400 8.14 1.94 -6.78
C LYS A 400 8.86 1.80 -8.13
N GLN A 401 8.11 1.67 -9.22
CA GLN A 401 8.63 1.46 -10.58
C GLN A 401 9.33 2.70 -11.17
N VAL A 402 8.70 3.86 -11.07
CA VAL A 402 9.11 5.09 -11.79
C VAL A 402 10.36 5.77 -11.19
N LEU A 403 11.13 6.46 -12.03
CA LEU A 403 12.29 7.24 -11.58
C LEU A 403 11.83 8.36 -10.64
N LYS A 404 12.43 8.46 -9.45
CA LYS A 404 12.15 9.55 -8.51
C LYS A 404 12.76 10.86 -9.02
N ILE A 405 11.94 11.90 -9.07
CA ILE A 405 12.35 13.25 -9.51
C ILE A 405 11.91 14.29 -8.48
N SER A 406 12.61 15.43 -8.44
CA SER A 406 12.16 16.58 -7.67
C SER A 406 10.91 17.19 -8.32
N TYR A 407 10.01 17.77 -7.51
CA TYR A 407 8.86 18.53 -8.01
C TYR A 407 9.27 19.71 -8.90
N SER A 408 10.48 20.24 -8.74
CA SER A 408 11.03 21.29 -9.61
C SER A 408 11.35 20.83 -11.03
N GLU A 409 11.45 19.51 -11.25
CA GLU A 409 11.79 18.90 -12.54
C GLU A 409 10.55 18.39 -13.30
N LEU A 410 9.34 18.61 -12.76
CA LEU A 410 8.09 18.11 -13.33
C LEU A 410 7.88 18.56 -14.78
N ARG A 411 7.56 17.59 -15.64
CA ARG A 411 7.21 17.76 -17.05
C ARG A 411 5.87 17.09 -17.35
N PRO A 412 5.10 17.57 -18.35
CA PRO A 412 3.87 16.93 -18.77
C PRO A 412 4.03 15.41 -18.93
N GLY A 413 3.15 14.64 -18.28
CA GLY A 413 3.21 13.17 -18.27
C GLY A 413 3.85 12.55 -17.03
N ASP A 414 4.70 13.28 -16.30
CA ASP A 414 5.24 12.80 -15.02
C ASP A 414 4.08 12.51 -14.04
N LEU A 415 4.29 11.62 -13.08
CA LEU A 415 3.28 11.16 -12.14
C LEU A 415 3.48 11.79 -10.77
N VAL A 416 2.38 12.16 -10.13
CA VAL A 416 2.35 12.71 -8.78
C VAL A 416 1.54 11.79 -7.88
N PHE A 417 2.01 11.56 -6.66
CA PHE A 417 1.49 10.53 -5.76
C PHE A 417 1.12 11.13 -4.40
N TRP A 418 0.01 10.67 -3.82
CA TRP A 418 -0.45 11.08 -2.49
C TRP A 418 -0.48 9.91 -1.52
N SER A 419 -0.17 10.18 -0.27
CA SER A 419 0.03 9.19 0.78
C SER A 419 -0.34 9.71 2.16
N THR A 420 -0.82 8.82 3.03
CA THR A 420 -1.06 9.16 4.45
C THR A 420 0.21 9.13 5.29
N ASN A 421 1.30 8.55 4.79
CA ASN A 421 2.63 8.61 5.38
C ASN A 421 3.68 8.76 4.27
N PRO A 422 4.25 9.96 4.05
CA PRO A 422 5.18 10.21 2.95
C PRO A 422 6.48 9.39 3.02
N ASN A 423 6.76 8.73 4.15
CA ASN A 423 7.90 7.83 4.31
C ASN A 423 7.56 6.36 4.03
N ASN A 424 6.31 6.04 3.71
CA ASN A 424 5.85 4.69 3.44
C ASN A 424 5.11 4.60 2.09
N PRO A 425 5.72 4.02 1.05
CA PRO A 425 5.10 3.89 -0.26
C PRO A 425 3.85 3.00 -0.25
N ASP A 426 3.70 2.10 0.73
CA ASP A 426 2.51 1.25 0.84
C ASP A 426 1.29 2.00 1.41
N SER A 427 1.48 3.23 1.87
CA SER A 427 0.40 4.12 2.30
C SER A 427 -0.06 5.11 1.23
N ILE A 428 0.49 4.98 0.01
CA ILE A 428 0.02 5.71 -1.16
C ILE A 428 -1.42 5.28 -1.47
N TYR A 429 -2.27 6.26 -1.78
CA TYR A 429 -3.70 6.08 -2.06
C TYR A 429 -4.18 6.72 -3.36
N HIS A 430 -3.36 7.57 -4.01
CA HIS A 430 -3.74 8.21 -5.26
C HIS A 430 -2.53 8.56 -6.15
N VAL A 431 -2.74 8.54 -7.46
CA VAL A 431 -1.81 9.02 -8.49
C VAL A 431 -2.55 9.88 -9.50
N ALA A 432 -1.86 10.92 -9.99
CA ALA A 432 -2.33 11.74 -11.09
C ALA A 432 -1.19 12.00 -12.09
N ILE A 433 -1.56 12.37 -13.31
CA ILE A 433 -0.61 12.75 -14.37
C ILE A 433 -0.42 14.27 -14.29
N TRP A 434 0.82 14.74 -14.20
CA TRP A 434 1.15 16.15 -14.26
C TRP A 434 0.79 16.72 -15.64
N ALA A 435 -0.05 17.75 -15.65
CA ALA A 435 -0.54 18.39 -16.87
C ALA A 435 0.28 19.64 -17.26
N GLY A 436 1.23 20.07 -16.42
CA GLY A 436 1.93 21.35 -16.57
C GLY A 436 1.19 22.50 -15.89
N ASN A 437 1.84 23.66 -15.80
CA ASN A 437 1.23 24.91 -15.30
C ASN A 437 0.53 24.82 -13.93
N GLY A 438 1.04 23.96 -13.02
CA GLY A 438 0.41 23.78 -11.71
C GLY A 438 -0.89 22.95 -11.75
N GLN A 439 -1.11 22.17 -12.80
CA GLN A 439 -2.31 21.35 -12.99
C GLN A 439 -1.97 19.86 -13.05
N ILE A 440 -2.95 19.03 -12.68
CA ILE A 440 -2.93 17.57 -12.78
C ILE A 440 -4.16 17.06 -13.50
N MET A 441 -4.01 15.97 -14.24
CA MET A 441 -5.10 15.16 -14.81
C MET A 441 -5.30 13.93 -13.92
N GLU A 442 -6.52 13.74 -13.41
CA GLU A 442 -6.81 12.69 -12.43
C GLU A 442 -8.14 11.96 -12.67
N ALA A 443 -8.21 10.77 -12.07
CA ALA A 443 -9.43 10.06 -11.71
C ALA A 443 -9.39 9.85 -10.18
N SER A 444 -10.04 10.71 -9.39
CA SER A 444 -9.88 10.75 -7.93
C SER A 444 -10.66 9.66 -7.19
N LYS A 445 -11.98 9.62 -7.39
CA LYS A 445 -12.91 8.75 -6.65
C LYS A 445 -14.29 8.69 -7.34
N PRO A 446 -15.17 7.74 -6.99
CA PRO A 446 -16.54 7.72 -7.51
C PRO A 446 -17.28 9.04 -7.26
N GLY A 447 -18.16 9.41 -8.20
CA GLY A 447 -18.89 10.68 -8.20
C GLY A 447 -18.12 11.84 -8.81
N ASP A 448 -16.79 11.77 -8.86
CA ASP A 448 -15.94 12.73 -9.56
C ASP A 448 -15.69 12.27 -11.00
N PRO A 449 -16.10 13.03 -12.04
CA PRO A 449 -15.67 12.73 -13.39
C PRO A 449 -14.17 13.01 -13.54
N LEU A 450 -13.53 12.27 -14.45
CA LEU A 450 -12.14 12.50 -14.86
C LEU A 450 -11.97 13.96 -15.31
N ARG A 451 -10.92 14.62 -14.81
CA ARG A 451 -10.78 16.08 -14.93
C ARG A 451 -9.34 16.55 -14.81
N THR A 452 -9.08 17.74 -15.34
CA THR A 452 -7.89 18.52 -15.01
C THR A 452 -8.24 19.51 -13.92
N ILE A 453 -7.42 19.57 -12.87
CA ILE A 453 -7.59 20.50 -11.74
C ILE A 453 -6.24 21.07 -11.30
N ALA A 454 -6.29 22.09 -10.44
CA ALA A 454 -5.11 22.57 -9.75
C ALA A 454 -4.44 21.45 -8.94
N MET A 455 -3.11 21.46 -8.98
CA MET A 455 -2.28 20.55 -8.19
C MET A 455 -2.55 20.73 -6.70
N ARG A 456 -2.81 19.62 -6.01
CA ARG A 456 -2.94 19.56 -4.55
C ARG A 456 -1.61 19.17 -3.92
N TRP A 457 -0.98 20.07 -3.18
CA TRP A 457 0.35 19.81 -2.59
C TRP A 457 0.31 19.10 -1.23
N GLY A 458 -0.81 19.18 -0.51
CA GLY A 458 -0.97 18.43 0.73
C GLY A 458 -0.82 16.93 0.51
N ASN A 459 -0.17 16.23 1.45
CA ASN A 459 -0.03 14.76 1.47
C ASN A 459 0.72 14.14 0.28
N THR A 460 1.44 14.92 -0.52
CA THR A 460 2.24 14.37 -1.61
C THR A 460 3.43 13.55 -1.10
N MET A 461 3.81 12.50 -1.84
CA MET A 461 5.08 11.81 -1.61
C MET A 461 6.27 12.78 -1.76
N PRO A 462 7.42 12.53 -1.10
CA PRO A 462 8.59 13.41 -1.18
C PRO A 462 9.16 13.60 -2.58
N PHE A 463 8.89 12.66 -3.49
CA PHE A 463 9.29 12.72 -4.89
C PHE A 463 8.09 12.51 -5.79
N ALA A 464 8.11 13.17 -6.95
CA ALA A 464 7.28 12.77 -8.08
C ALA A 464 7.95 11.60 -8.83
N GLY A 465 7.25 11.04 -9.80
CA GLY A 465 7.71 9.89 -10.57
C GLY A 465 7.79 10.18 -12.06
N ARG A 466 8.87 9.75 -12.70
CA ARG A 466 9.04 9.79 -14.15
C ARG A 466 9.04 8.37 -14.72
N PRO A 467 7.95 7.96 -15.40
CA PRO A 467 7.86 6.72 -16.17
C PRO A 467 8.94 6.58 -17.24
#